data_AF-A0A3D0H478-F1
#
_entry.id   AF-A0A3D0H478-F1
#
_cell.length_a   1.000
_cell.length_b   1.000
_cell.length_c   1.000
_cell.angle_alpha   90.00
_cell.angle_beta   90.00
_cell.angle_gamma   90.00
#
_symmetry.space_group_name_H-M   'P 1'
#
loop_
_entity.id
_entity.type
_entity.pdbx_description
1 polymer ?
#
loop_
_entity_poly.entity_id
_entity_poly.type
_entity_poly.pdbx_seq_one_letter_code
_entity_poly.pdbx_strand_id
1 'polypeptide(L)'
;RRTIRLEYDREKRDGYGRLLAYVWLEDGTCVNEALLRAGYAWLLIPAEGIRRHAEFREAQREALDQRRGMWAACNFQEEPVYVGNHYSRIFHRPDCPWGQEIPHRHQVKWATRWQALEQDYRPCRRCKP
;
A
#
# COMPACT_ATOMS: atom_id res chain seq x y z
N ARG A 1 -10.58 23.67 -19.62
CA ARG A 1 -9.54 23.22 -18.66
C ARG A 1 -10.24 22.88 -17.35
N ARG A 2 -9.88 21.79 -16.67
CA ARG A 2 -10.33 21.52 -15.30
C ARG A 2 -9.25 22.00 -14.34
N THR A 3 -9.63 22.65 -13.25
CA THR A 3 -8.69 23.10 -12.21
C THR A 3 -8.52 21.98 -11.19
N ILE A 4 -7.32 21.87 -10.62
CA ILE A 4 -7.05 20.96 -9.50
C ILE A 4 -6.32 21.75 -8.41
N ARG A 5 -6.50 21.34 -7.16
CA ARG A 5 -5.73 21.83 -6.02
C ARG A 5 -4.73 20.77 -5.59
N LEU A 6 -3.48 21.18 -5.39
CA LEU A 6 -2.44 20.34 -4.81
C LEU A 6 -2.30 20.67 -3.33
N GLU A 7 -2.41 19.64 -2.50
CA GLU A 7 -2.12 19.73 -1.07
C GLU A 7 -0.87 18.92 -0.78
N TYR A 8 0.14 19.56 -0.19
CA TYR A 8 1.42 18.92 0.10
C TYR A 8 1.41 18.27 1.48
N ASP A 9 2.22 17.25 1.70
CA ASP A 9 2.55 16.77 3.05
C ASP A 9 3.82 17.47 3.58
N ARG A 10 4.52 16.86 4.55
CA ARG A 10 5.80 17.33 5.10
C ARG A 10 6.84 17.49 4.00
N GLU A 11 6.99 16.48 3.15
CA GLU A 11 7.90 16.50 2.01
C GLU A 11 7.15 16.91 0.73
N LYS A 12 7.68 17.92 0.02
CA LYS A 12 7.13 18.37 -1.26
C LYS A 12 7.76 17.66 -2.45
N ARG A 13 8.99 17.16 -2.31
CA ARG A 13 9.70 16.44 -3.36
C ARG A 13 10.46 15.28 -2.76
N ASP A 14 10.53 14.19 -3.52
CA ASP A 14 11.38 13.06 -3.16
C ASP A 14 12.83 13.23 -3.66
N GLY A 15 13.68 12.23 -3.37
CA GLY A 15 15.07 12.20 -3.83
C GLY A 15 15.28 12.12 -5.34
N TYR A 16 14.21 11.91 -6.12
CA TYR A 16 14.23 11.98 -7.59
C TYR A 16 13.71 13.32 -8.13
N GLY A 17 13.37 14.27 -7.26
CA GLY A 17 12.85 15.58 -7.62
C GLY A 17 11.37 15.59 -8.02
N ARG A 18 10.63 14.47 -7.87
CA ARG A 18 9.21 14.39 -8.21
C ARG A 18 8.38 15.16 -7.20
N LEU A 19 7.39 15.92 -7.66
CA LEU A 19 6.47 16.65 -6.78
C LEU A 19 5.52 15.65 -6.10
N LEU A 20 5.45 15.70 -4.76
CA LEU A 20 4.56 14.87 -3.95
C LEU A 20 3.38 15.71 -3.47
N ALA A 21 2.15 15.31 -3.81
CA ALA A 21 0.95 16.00 -3.38
C ALA A 21 -0.26 15.07 -3.34
N TYR A 22 -1.23 15.41 -2.50
CA TYR A 22 -2.61 14.97 -2.60
C TYR A 22 -3.32 15.84 -3.63
N VAL A 23 -3.98 15.19 -4.59
CA VAL A 23 -4.70 15.88 -5.65
C VAL A 23 -6.17 15.99 -5.27
N TRP A 24 -6.69 17.21 -5.32
CA TRP A 24 -8.08 17.53 -5.02
C TRP A 24 -8.78 18.10 -6.25
N LEU A 25 -9.96 17.58 -6.53
CA LEU A 25 -10.87 18.11 -7.55
C LEU A 25 -11.69 19.29 -6.99
N GLU A 26 -12.33 20.04 -7.87
CA GLU A 26 -13.15 21.21 -7.52
C GLU A 26 -14.35 20.86 -6.63
N ASP A 27 -14.88 19.64 -6.74
CA ASP A 27 -15.99 19.12 -5.93
C ASP A 27 -15.57 18.62 -4.53
N GLY A 28 -14.28 18.75 -4.19
CA GLY A 28 -13.73 18.28 -2.92
C GLY A 28 -13.30 16.82 -2.93
N THR A 29 -13.37 16.10 -4.06
CA THR A 29 -12.87 14.72 -4.14
C THR A 29 -11.34 14.70 -4.02
N CYS A 30 -10.81 13.94 -3.06
CA CYS A 30 -9.40 13.57 -3.07
C CYS A 30 -9.16 12.37 -4.01
N VAL A 31 -8.39 12.58 -5.07
CA VAL A 31 -8.09 11.55 -6.07
C VAL A 31 -7.33 10.37 -5.45
N ASN A 32 -6.36 10.64 -4.57
CA ASN A 32 -5.57 9.59 -3.92
C ASN A 32 -6.45 8.61 -3.14
N GLU A 33 -7.39 9.15 -2.35
CA GLU A 33 -8.34 8.37 -1.57
C GLU A 33 -9.31 7.61 -2.47
N ALA A 34 -9.84 8.27 -3.51
CA ALA A 34 -10.76 7.64 -4.47
C ALA A 34 -10.10 6.44 -5.17
N LEU A 35 -8.82 6.54 -5.54
CA LEU A 35 -8.07 5.43 -6.13
C LEU A 35 -7.91 4.25 -5.17
N LEU A 36 -7.62 4.52 -3.90
CA LEU A 36 -7.54 3.47 -2.87
C LEU A 36 -8.90 2.80 -2.67
N ARG A 37 -9.96 3.59 -2.50
CA ARG A 37 -11.34 3.14 -2.25
C ARG A 37 -11.92 2.34 -3.43
N ALA A 38 -11.50 2.65 -4.65
CA ALA A 38 -11.87 1.89 -5.86
C ALA A 38 -11.01 0.63 -6.08
N GLY A 39 -9.94 0.42 -5.29
CA GLY A 39 -9.02 -0.69 -5.47
C GLY A 39 -8.11 -0.54 -6.69
N TYR A 40 -7.79 0.69 -7.10
CA TYR A 40 -6.86 0.98 -8.20
C TYR A 40 -5.45 1.35 -7.74
N ALA A 41 -5.26 1.51 -6.42
CA ALA A 41 -3.96 1.73 -5.80
C ALA A 41 -3.88 0.96 -4.47
N TRP A 42 -2.65 0.75 -3.99
CA TRP A 42 -2.40 0.35 -2.61
C TRP A 42 -1.64 1.45 -1.88
N LEU A 43 -1.83 1.51 -0.57
CA LEU A 43 -1.26 2.51 0.30
C LEU A 43 0.24 2.28 0.47
N LEU A 44 1.02 3.32 0.22
CA LEU A 44 2.45 3.37 0.50
C LEU A 44 2.69 4.37 1.62
N ILE A 45 3.28 3.92 2.73
CA ILE A 45 3.59 4.76 3.88
C ILE A 45 5.11 4.86 3.99
N PRO A 46 5.69 6.06 3.81
CA PRO A 46 7.09 6.33 4.13
C PRO A 46 7.40 6.16 5.62
N ALA A 47 8.67 6.08 5.99
CA ALA A 47 9.08 5.85 7.37
C ALA A 47 8.62 6.96 8.34
N GLU A 48 8.56 8.18 7.83
CA GLU A 48 8.11 9.40 8.51
C GLU A 48 6.58 9.49 8.67
N GLY A 49 5.83 8.59 8.02
CA GLY A 49 4.38 8.59 7.98
C GLY A 49 3.79 9.69 7.09
N ILE A 50 2.46 9.69 6.96
CA ILE A 50 1.71 10.70 6.21
C ILE A 50 0.55 11.24 7.05
N ARG A 51 0.16 12.49 6.83
CA ARG A 51 -0.91 13.14 7.62
C ARG A 51 -2.28 12.47 7.45
N ARG A 52 -2.57 11.96 6.25
CA ARG A 52 -3.85 11.32 5.91
C ARG A 52 -3.84 9.79 6.03
N HIS A 53 -2.94 9.23 6.84
CA HIS A 53 -2.78 7.78 6.96
C HIS A 53 -4.08 7.08 7.35
N ALA A 54 -4.78 7.57 8.38
CA ALA A 54 -6.02 6.96 8.85
C ALA A 54 -7.08 6.87 7.75
N GLU A 55 -7.34 7.99 7.07
CA GLU A 55 -8.34 8.08 5.99
C GLU A 55 -8.00 7.15 4.81
N PHE A 56 -6.72 7.11 4.42
CA PHE A 56 -6.27 6.25 3.31
C PHE A 56 -6.27 4.77 3.69
N ARG A 57 -5.99 4.46 4.95
CA ARG A 57 -6.06 3.10 5.47
C ARG A 57 -7.48 2.58 5.42
N GLU A 58 -8.46 3.39 5.84
CA GLU A 58 -9.87 3.00 5.74
C GLU A 58 -10.31 2.81 4.29
N ALA A 59 -9.96 3.73 3.39
CA ALA A 59 -10.24 3.59 1.96
C ALA A 59 -9.67 2.29 1.36
N GLN A 60 -8.43 1.92 1.71
CA GLN A 60 -7.85 0.65 1.28
C GLN A 60 -8.58 -0.55 1.88
N ARG A 61 -8.90 -0.53 3.18
CA ARG A 61 -9.61 -1.62 3.86
C ARG A 61 -10.95 -1.90 3.22
N GLU A 62 -11.74 -0.87 2.95
CA GLU A 62 -13.01 -1.03 2.24
C GLU A 62 -12.85 -1.67 0.86
N ALA A 63 -11.79 -1.31 0.13
CA ALA A 63 -11.51 -1.90 -1.17
C ALA A 63 -11.06 -3.37 -1.07
N LEU A 64 -10.32 -3.74 -0.02
CA LEU A 64 -9.94 -5.13 0.26
C LEU A 64 -11.17 -5.96 0.65
N ASP A 65 -11.97 -5.48 1.61
CA ASP A 65 -13.16 -6.16 2.13
C ASP A 65 -14.18 -6.44 1.02
N GLN A 66 -14.38 -5.46 0.13
CA GLN A 66 -15.32 -5.56 -0.99
C GLN A 66 -14.68 -6.12 -2.27
N ARG A 67 -13.40 -6.50 -2.21
CA ARG A 67 -12.61 -6.97 -3.36
C ARG A 67 -12.75 -6.07 -4.59
N ARG A 68 -12.62 -4.75 -4.44
CA ARG A 68 -12.77 -3.81 -5.57
C ARG A 68 -11.54 -3.77 -6.47
N GLY A 69 -11.74 -3.40 -7.74
CA GLY A 69 -10.65 -3.11 -8.68
C GLY A 69 -9.66 -4.26 -8.82
N MET A 70 -8.37 -3.97 -8.60
CA MET A 70 -7.30 -4.96 -8.73
C MET A 70 -7.42 -6.10 -7.72
N TRP A 71 -8.13 -5.92 -6.60
CA TRP A 71 -8.28 -6.94 -5.58
C TRP A 71 -9.22 -8.08 -6.00
N ALA A 72 -10.29 -7.79 -6.77
CA ALA A 72 -11.11 -8.82 -7.41
C ALA A 72 -10.39 -9.48 -8.59
N ALA A 73 -9.66 -8.70 -9.38
CA ALA A 73 -8.98 -9.19 -10.57
C ALA A 73 -7.69 -9.97 -10.26
N CYS A 74 -7.22 -9.96 -9.00
CA CYS A 74 -5.98 -10.60 -8.63
C CYS A 74 -6.13 -12.12 -8.66
N ASN A 75 -5.62 -12.74 -9.73
CA ASN A 75 -5.44 -14.18 -9.79
C ASN A 75 -4.08 -14.53 -9.19
N PHE A 76 -4.07 -15.00 -7.96
CA PHE A 76 -2.87 -15.39 -7.24
C PHE A 76 -3.09 -16.74 -6.55
N GLN A 77 -2.00 -17.49 -6.39
CA GLN A 77 -2.00 -18.69 -5.57
C GLN A 77 -1.69 -18.30 -4.13
N GLU A 78 -2.56 -18.68 -3.19
CA GLU A 78 -2.29 -18.57 -1.75
C GLU A 78 -1.08 -19.43 -1.38
N GLU A 79 -0.29 -18.91 -0.44
CA GLU A 79 0.85 -19.60 0.14
C GLU A 79 0.51 -20.12 1.55
N PRO A 80 1.20 -21.15 2.05
CA PRO A 80 1.01 -21.63 3.42
C PRO A 80 1.34 -20.56 4.48
N VAL A 81 2.25 -19.64 4.13
CA VAL A 81 2.66 -18.52 4.99
C VAL A 81 3.22 -17.38 4.15
N TYR A 82 2.92 -16.16 4.56
CA TYR A 82 3.56 -14.96 4.07
C TYR A 82 4.50 -14.41 5.13
N VAL A 83 5.71 -13.98 4.72
CA VAL A 83 6.73 -13.43 5.61
C VAL A 83 6.98 -11.98 5.26
N GLY A 84 6.94 -11.07 6.23
CA GLY A 84 7.24 -9.66 6.03
C GLY A 84 8.25 -9.12 7.00
N ASN A 85 8.75 -7.93 6.69
CA ASN A 85 9.72 -7.20 7.50
C ASN A 85 9.02 -5.99 8.15
N HIS A 86 9.03 -5.91 9.48
CA HIS A 86 8.30 -4.85 10.20
C HIS A 86 8.83 -3.42 9.94
N TYR A 87 10.08 -3.27 9.50
CA TYR A 87 10.64 -1.96 9.12
C TYR A 87 10.24 -1.56 7.71
N SER A 88 10.46 -2.42 6.72
CA SER A 88 10.18 -2.07 5.31
C SER A 88 8.70 -2.14 4.95
N ARG A 89 7.91 -2.83 5.79
CA ARG A 89 6.50 -3.17 5.58
C ARG A 89 6.26 -3.85 4.22
N ILE A 90 7.24 -4.65 3.78
CA ILE A 90 7.12 -5.49 2.58
C ILE A 90 6.90 -6.92 3.03
N PHE A 91 5.93 -7.60 2.44
CA PHE A 91 5.70 -9.03 2.64
C PHE A 91 6.02 -9.84 1.38
N HIS A 92 6.29 -11.12 1.57
CA HIS A 92 6.92 -12.02 0.61
C HIS A 92 6.27 -13.41 0.67
N ARG A 93 6.32 -14.11 -0.47
CA ARG A 93 6.17 -15.58 -0.53
C ARG A 93 7.33 -16.27 0.22
N PRO A 94 7.14 -17.50 0.74
CA PRO A 94 8.13 -18.17 1.60
C PRO A 94 9.43 -18.55 0.86
N ASP A 95 9.34 -18.75 -0.45
CA ASP A 95 10.46 -19.08 -1.34
C ASP A 95 11.19 -17.84 -1.90
N CYS A 96 10.73 -16.63 -1.57
CA CYS A 96 11.33 -15.41 -2.08
C CYS A 96 12.74 -15.19 -1.50
N PRO A 97 13.79 -15.04 -2.33
CA PRO A 97 15.16 -14.83 -1.82
C PRO A 97 15.27 -13.61 -0.89
N TRP A 98 14.62 -12.50 -1.25
CA TRP A 98 14.60 -11.29 -0.41
C TRP A 98 13.83 -11.49 0.91
N GLY A 99 12.84 -12.39 0.92
CA GLY A 99 12.11 -12.74 2.14
C GLY A 99 12.94 -13.64 3.07
N GLN A 100 13.73 -14.54 2.51
CA GLN A 100 14.61 -15.45 3.25
C GLN A 100 15.80 -14.73 3.91
N GLU A 101 16.21 -13.59 3.35
CA GLU A 101 17.25 -12.73 3.93
C GLU A 101 16.76 -11.90 5.14
N ILE A 102 15.45 -11.86 5.43
CA ILE A 102 14.92 -11.11 6.58
C ILE A 102 15.37 -11.79 7.89
N PRO A 103 16.12 -11.10 8.78
CA PRO A 103 16.50 -11.67 10.07
C PRO A 103 15.27 -12.07 10.88
N HIS A 104 15.29 -13.26 11.51
CA HIS A 104 14.12 -13.81 12.22
C HIS A 104 13.46 -12.81 13.19
N ARG A 105 14.26 -12.05 13.96
CA ARG A 105 13.77 -11.01 14.88
C ARG A 105 12.99 -9.87 14.23
N HIS A 106 13.10 -9.69 12.92
CA HIS A 106 12.39 -8.66 12.17
C HIS A 106 11.21 -9.21 11.37
N GLN A 107 11.04 -10.53 11.34
CA GLN A 107 9.98 -11.18 10.60
C GLN A 107 8.62 -11.00 11.28
N VAL A 108 7.60 -10.76 10.46
CA VAL A 108 6.19 -10.91 10.82
C VAL A 108 5.61 -11.93 9.86
N LYS A 109 4.70 -12.79 10.33
CA LYS A 109 4.12 -13.87 9.52
C LYS A 109 2.60 -13.77 9.50
N TRP A 110 2.01 -14.09 8.36
CA TRP A 110 0.57 -14.14 8.17
C TRP A 110 0.16 -15.43 7.46
N ALA A 111 -1.04 -15.90 7.76
CA ALA A 111 -1.61 -17.10 7.15
C ALA A 111 -2.23 -16.82 5.77
N THR A 112 -2.54 -15.55 5.48
CA THR A 112 -3.11 -15.12 4.20
C THR A 112 -2.46 -13.82 3.75
N ARG A 113 -2.45 -13.56 2.44
CA ARG A 113 -1.97 -12.25 1.94
C ARG A 113 -2.82 -11.09 2.44
N TRP A 114 -4.10 -11.31 2.68
CA TRP A 114 -5.07 -10.27 3.05
C TRP A 114 -4.74 -9.67 4.41
N GLN A 115 -4.38 -10.53 5.38
CA GLN A 115 -3.93 -10.10 6.70
C GLN A 115 -2.71 -9.16 6.65
N ALA A 116 -1.80 -9.37 5.68
CA ALA A 116 -0.65 -8.48 5.50
C ALA A 116 -1.09 -7.12 4.92
N LEU A 117 -1.94 -7.14 3.88
CA LEU A 117 -2.45 -5.93 3.21
C LEU A 117 -3.27 -5.04 4.16
N GLU A 118 -4.10 -5.62 5.03
CA GLU A 118 -4.89 -4.90 6.05
C GLU A 118 -4.05 -4.25 7.16
N GLN A 119 -2.79 -4.71 7.29
CA GLN A 119 -1.80 -4.19 8.23
C GLN A 119 -0.82 -3.20 7.58
N ASP A 120 -1.20 -2.67 6.42
CA ASP A 120 -0.46 -1.69 5.63
C ASP A 120 0.88 -2.24 5.11
N TYR A 121 1.00 -3.56 4.95
CA TYR A 121 2.13 -4.15 4.24
C TYR A 121 1.85 -4.18 2.74
N ARG A 122 2.87 -3.89 1.94
CA ARG A 122 2.79 -3.96 0.49
C ARG A 122 3.45 -5.23 -0.05
N PRO A 123 2.96 -5.78 -1.17
CA PRO A 123 3.55 -6.96 -1.76
C PRO A 123 4.95 -6.67 -2.29
N CYS A 124 5.85 -7.65 -2.16
CA CYS A 124 7.16 -7.60 -2.77
C CYS A 124 7.05 -7.49 -4.29
N ARG A 125 7.79 -6.53 -4.89
CA ARG A 125 7.81 -6.33 -6.34
C ARG A 125 8.43 -7.50 -7.12
N ARG A 126 9.22 -8.36 -6.46
CA ARG A 126 9.89 -9.51 -7.07
C ARG A 126 9.00 -10.76 -7.08
N CYS A 127 8.58 -11.26 -5.92
CA CYS A 127 7.79 -12.49 -5.84
C CYS A 127 6.28 -12.28 -5.99
N LYS A 128 5.81 -11.02 -6.01
CA LYS A 128 4.39 -10.65 -6.26
C LYS A 128 3.42 -11.56 -5.47
N PRO A 129 3.55 -11.59 -4.13
CA PRO A 129 2.68 -12.38 -3.27
C PRO A 129 1.21 -11.96 -3.39
#